data_AF-A0A0Q9IWP8-F1
#
_entry.id   AF-A0A0Q9IWP8-F1
#
_cell.length_a   1.000
_cell.length_b   1.000
_cell.length_c   1.000
_cell.angle_alpha   90.00
_cell.angle_beta   90.00
_cell.angle_gamma   90.00
#
_symmetry.space_group_name_H-M   'P 1'
#
loop_
_entity.id
_entity.type
_entity.pdbx_description
1 polymer ?
#
loop_
_entity_poly.entity_id
_entity_poly.type
_entity_poly.pdbx_seq_one_letter_code
_entity_poly.pdbx_strand_id
1 'polypeptide(L)' 'MAPEQPENPAPPARPCPICGKPAVQRFKPFCSGRCSDIDLGRWLKGNYVIPGEPVEEAEEVPTRRGEDD' A
#
# COMPACT_ATOMS: atom_id res chain seq x y z
N MET A 1 -19.70 -5.94 35.05
CA MET A 1 -18.94 -7.03 34.41
C MET A 1 -18.68 -6.59 32.97
N ALA A 2 -17.44 -6.23 32.64
CA ALA A 2 -17.07 -5.82 31.30
C ALA A 2 -17.06 -7.05 30.38
N PRO A 3 -17.52 -6.96 29.12
CA PRO A 3 -17.42 -8.08 28.20
C PRO A 3 -15.95 -8.23 27.76
N GLU A 4 -15.41 -9.42 28.00
CA GLU A 4 -14.09 -9.84 27.57
C GLU A 4 -14.06 -9.88 26.03
N GLN A 5 -13.25 -9.01 25.42
CA GLN A 5 -13.10 -8.96 23.97
C GLN A 5 -12.36 -10.21 23.49
N PRO A 6 -12.75 -10.83 22.36
CA PRO A 6 -12.02 -11.98 21.86
C PRO A 6 -10.63 -11.53 21.43
N GLU A 7 -9.61 -12.14 22.03
CA GLU A 7 -8.21 -12.00 21.67
C GLU A 7 -8.03 -12.38 20.20
N ASN A 8 -7.93 -11.38 19.32
CA ASN A 8 -7.70 -11.63 17.91
C ASN A 8 -6.20 -11.92 17.74
N PRO A 9 -5.77 -13.17 17.46
CA PRO A 9 -4.36 -13.52 17.43
C PRO A 9 -3.67 -12.76 16.29
N ALA A 10 -2.54 -12.12 16.61
CA ALA A 10 -1.77 -11.40 15.61
C ALA A 10 -1.40 -12.35 14.45
N PRO A 11 -1.63 -11.96 13.19
CA PRO A 11 -1.34 -12.80 12.04
C PRO A 11 0.15 -13.20 12.01
N PRO A 12 0.48 -14.37 11.44
CA PRO A 12 1.86 -14.84 11.37
C PRO A 12 2.76 -13.82 10.67
N ALA A 13 3.95 -13.61 11.22
CA ALA A 13 4.90 -12.64 10.70
C ALA A 13 5.31 -13.02 9.27
N ARG A 14 4.85 -12.23 8.28
CA ARG A 14 5.26 -12.41 6.89
C ARG A 14 6.75 -12.06 6.73
N PRO A 15 7.48 -12.73 5.81
CA PRO A 15 8.85 -12.36 5.49
C PRO A 15 8.92 -10.95 4.88
N CYS A 16 10.10 -10.33 4.94
CA CYS A 16 10.35 -9.01 4.37
C CYS A 16 9.97 -8.98 2.87
N PRO A 17 9.07 -8.08 2.43
CA PRO A 17 8.61 -8.05 1.04
C PRO A 17 9.68 -7.60 0.05
N ILE A 18 10.80 -7.05 0.54
CA ILE A 18 11.90 -6.54 -0.29
C ILE A 18 12.97 -7.61 -0.57
N CYS A 19 13.23 -8.51 0.39
CA CYS A 19 14.34 -9.47 0.28
C CYS A 19 14.08 -10.86 0.88
N GLY A 20 12.89 -11.13 1.44
CA GLY A 20 12.49 -12.44 1.96
C GLY A 20 13.03 -12.80 3.35
N LYS A 21 13.95 -12.01 3.92
CA LYS A 21 14.48 -12.26 5.27
C LYS A 21 13.40 -12.09 6.36
N PRO A 22 13.53 -12.73 7.53
CA PRO A 22 12.59 -12.51 8.64
C PRO A 22 12.47 -11.04 9.01
N ALA A 23 11.23 -10.56 9.15
CA ALA A 23 10.98 -9.21 9.61
C ALA A 23 11.41 -9.04 11.07
N VAL A 24 11.93 -7.88 11.43
CA VAL A 24 12.34 -7.57 12.80
C VAL A 24 11.38 -6.55 13.41
N GLN A 25 11.04 -6.68 14.69
CA GLN A 25 10.00 -5.88 15.36
C GLN A 25 10.13 -4.37 15.10
N ARG A 26 11.36 -3.83 15.15
CA ARG A 26 11.64 -2.41 14.92
C ARG A 26 11.31 -1.93 13.49
N PHE A 27 11.48 -2.80 12.49
CA PHE A 27 11.38 -2.42 11.08
C PHE A 27 10.21 -3.10 10.36
N LYS A 28 9.25 -3.71 11.09
CA LYS A 28 8.10 -4.38 10.49
C LYS A 28 7.39 -3.44 9.50
N PRO A 29 7.06 -3.92 8.27
CA PRO A 29 7.10 -5.31 7.79
C PRO A 29 8.46 -5.79 7.22
N PHE A 30 9.54 -5.01 7.37
CA PHE A 30 10.86 -5.26 6.78
C PHE A 30 11.87 -5.88 7.75
N CYS A 31 13.02 -6.31 7.21
CA CYS A 31 14.14 -6.82 8.01
C CYS A 31 15.15 -5.74 8.43
N SER A 32 15.12 -4.55 7.83
CA SER A 32 16.07 -3.45 8.12
C SER A 32 15.56 -2.10 7.61
N GLY A 33 16.14 -1.00 8.12
CA GLY A 33 15.89 0.36 7.60
C GLY A 33 16.18 0.48 6.09
N ARG A 34 17.28 -0.12 5.61
CA ARG A 34 17.61 -0.16 4.17
C ARG A 34 16.49 -0.74 3.31
N CYS A 35 15.80 -1.79 3.77
CA CYS A 35 14.68 -2.37 3.01
C CYS A 35 13.46 -1.44 3.01
N SER A 36 13.21 -0.73 4.12
CA SER A 36 12.19 0.31 4.19
C SER A 36 12.46 1.44 3.18
N ASP A 37 13.70 1.91 3.10
CA ASP A 37 14.07 2.99 2.16
C ASP A 37 13.95 2.56 0.70
N ILE A 38 14.26 1.29 0.39
CA ILE A 38 14.07 0.72 -0.95
C ILE A 38 12.59 0.68 -1.32
N ASP A 39 11.74 0.24 -0.39
CA ASP A 39 10.29 0.21 -0.59
C ASP A 39 9.76 1.62 -0.87
N LEU A 40 10.15 2.59 -0.05
CA LEU A 40 9.82 4.00 -0.26
C LEU A 40 10.30 4.49 -1.64
N GLY A 41 11.51 4.12 -2.04
CA GLY A 41 12.04 4.44 -3.38
C GLY A 41 11.23 3.85 -4.53
N ARG A 42 10.62 2.66 -4.35
CA ARG A 42 9.70 2.07 -5.34
C ARG A 42 8.38 2.82 -5.39
N TRP A 43 7.87 3.25 -4.23
CA TRP A 43 6.68 4.11 -4.15
C TRP A 43 6.86 5.43 -4.88
N LEU A 44 7.94 6.15 -4.56
CA LEU A 44 8.21 7.46 -5.16
C LEU A 44 8.47 7.39 -6.67
N LYS A 45 8.87 6.25 -7.19
CA LYS A 45 9.07 6.02 -8.63
C LYS A 45 7.80 5.54 -9.36
N GLY A 46 6.71 5.28 -8.64
CA GLY A 46 5.48 4.75 -9.23
C GLY A 46 5.59 3.29 -9.66
N ASN A 47 6.49 2.51 -9.05
CA ASN A 47 6.70 1.11 -9.43
C ASN A 47 5.59 0.16 -8.94
N TYR A 48 4.70 0.64 -8.05
CA TYR A 48 3.54 -0.12 -7.59
C TYR A 48 2.37 0.13 -8.52
N VAL A 49 2.08 -0.85 -9.37
CA VAL A 49 0.98 -0.81 -10.35
C VAL A 49 0.00 -1.93 -10.04
N ILE A 50 -1.29 -1.58 -10.00
CA ILE A 50 -2.36 -2.58 -9.97
C ILE A 50 -2.78 -2.79 -11.43
N PRO A 51 -2.59 -3.98 -12.01
CA PRO A 51 -3.06 -4.24 -13.36
C PRO A 51 -4.58 -4.12 -13.40
N GLY A 52 -5.09 -3.29 -14.30
CA GLY A 52 -6.52 -3.15 -14.59
C GLY A 52 -6.86 -3.70 -15.96
N GLU A 53 -8.15 -3.85 -16.23
CA GLU A 53 -8.60 -4.02 -17.62
C GLU A 53 -8.21 -2.77 -18.43
N PRO A 54 -7.97 -2.91 -19.74
CA PRO A 54 -7.74 -1.76 -20.61
C PRO A 54 -8.88 -0.77 -20.42
N VAL A 55 -8.53 0.47 -20.08
CA VAL A 55 -9.53 1.54 -20.03
C VAL A 55 -9.83 1.88 -21.47
N GLU A 56 -11.04 1.58 -21.96
CA GLU A 56 -11.51 2.16 -23.21
C GLU A 56 -11.51 3.68 -23.01
N GLU A 57 -10.92 4.44 -23.95
CA GLU A 57 -10.81 5.90 -23.87
C GLU A 57 -12.20 6.49 -23.59
N ALA A 58 -12.43 6.87 -22.33
CA ALA A 58 -13.65 7.55 -21.96
C ALA A 58 -13.66 8.90 -22.68
N GLU A 59 -14.69 9.12 -23.52
CA GLU A 59 -14.98 10.40 -24.15
C GLU A 59 -14.86 11.56 -23.15
N GLU A 60 -14.35 12.70 -23.62
CA GLU A 60 -14.06 13.93 -22.88
C GLU A 60 -14.95 14.14 -21.65
N VAL A 61 -14.32 14.16 -20.47
CA VAL A 61 -14.97 14.64 -19.25
C VAL A 61 -15.31 16.12 -19.49
N PRO A 62 -16.60 16.54 -19.52
CA PRO A 62 -16.92 17.93 -19.77
C PRO A 62 -16.36 18.77 -18.63
N THR A 63 -15.47 19.71 -18.96
CA THR A 63 -14.95 20.67 -17.98
C THR A 63 -16.13 21.45 -17.43
N ARG A 64 -16.28 21.52 -16.10
CA ARG A 64 -17.29 22.37 -15.46
C ARG A 64 -16.96 23.84 -15.73
N ARG A 65 -17.42 24.37 -16.86
CA ARG A 65 -17.56 25.80 -17.13
C ARG A 65 -19.01 26.05 -17.55
N GLY A 66 -19.88 26.34 -16.59
CA GLY A 66 -20.79 27.48 -16.77
C GLY A 66 -19.98 28.69 -16.30
N GLU A 67 -19.79 29.78 -17.02
CA GLU A 67 -20.76 30.54 -17.81
C GLU A 67 -22.06 30.69 -17.02
N ASP A 68 -22.03 31.60 -16.05
CA ASP A 68 -23.21 32.25 -15.50
C ASP A 68 -22.95 33.76 -15.64
N ASP A 69 -23.86 34.40 -16.38
CA ASP A 69 -23.94 35.81 -16.78
C ASP A 69 -24.29 36.73 -15.60
#